data_AF-A0A952NZ15-F1
#
_entry.id   AF-A0A952NZ15-F1
#
_cell.length_a   1.000
_cell.length_b   1.000
_cell.length_c   1.000
_cell.angle_alpha   90.00
_cell.angle_beta   90.00
_cell.angle_gamma   90.00
#
_symmetry.space_group_name_H-M   'P 1'
#
loop_
_entity.id
_entity.type
_entity.pdbx_description
1 polymer ?
#
loop_
_entity_poly.entity_id
_entity_poly.type
_entity_poly.pdbx_seq_one_letter_code
_entity_poly.pdbx_strand_id
1 'polypeptide(L)'
;MIRRNLLALLTLLFPLFVFASLAQASSPLDRLPVQEGGRIKPYDTFAREHLALIYGKQSFEEKPATEIVMTWILQPKAWEEKQFFEIRHHLVKRGLKLEETRMHFSPQEILSSDRLSVVMRDLQAKRETKEKLDPYFQAIQRLENQLFTFREIASGRMLRILPPKEGETWIALNEMPQPFQDKFMEITKEFVGTLNPEGDTSAARAALKTHVDEFIALVQAENPALFPSMTKVDTEVSYNRVHPFRYAYTSYLLALVAMGFFWMFKKPGFVTATWVFSVIGLLLHIYGFGVRTYLTDRAPVTNMYETVVWVSLGTVVFAMIIEWIYRWRFIITAGAAVGAFCLILADMAPAVLDASIQPLEPVLRSNFWLTTHVLTITISYAAFFLAFALGDYGLYLFLRDEKRFQDRIRGITLALYRAIQIGIAFLAPGIILGGIWADYSWGRFWGWDPKETWALIALLGYLAVLHGRLAGLLRNFGMCAAAILTFSLVIMAWYGVNYVLGAGLHSYGFGAGGVEYVAGFVALHILYVVFVGVVRRDSIRS
;
A
#
# COMPACT_ATOMS: atom_id res chain seq x y z
N MET A 1 -40.14 2.43 -18.50
CA MET A 1 -39.77 3.12 -17.24
C MET A 1 -38.75 2.38 -16.39
N ILE A 2 -38.83 1.06 -16.20
CA ILE A 2 -37.94 0.28 -15.31
C ILE A 2 -36.43 0.39 -15.65
N ARG A 3 -36.07 0.63 -16.93
CA ARG A 3 -34.68 0.69 -17.40
C ARG A 3 -33.93 2.00 -17.10
N ARG A 4 -34.62 3.11 -16.79
CA ARG A 4 -33.97 4.38 -16.39
C ARG A 4 -33.63 4.39 -14.89
N ASN A 5 -34.30 3.54 -14.12
CA ASN A 5 -34.15 3.47 -12.66
C ASN A 5 -32.95 2.63 -12.22
N LEU A 6 -32.48 1.67 -13.01
CA LEU A 6 -31.33 0.83 -12.64
C LEU A 6 -30.00 1.60 -12.65
N LEU A 7 -29.81 2.49 -13.63
CA LEU A 7 -28.63 3.35 -13.71
C LEU A 7 -28.63 4.38 -12.57
N ALA A 8 -29.81 4.94 -12.25
CA ALA A 8 -30.01 5.83 -11.12
C ALA A 8 -29.76 5.11 -9.78
N LEU A 9 -30.20 3.85 -9.64
CA LEU A 9 -29.97 3.05 -8.44
C LEU A 9 -28.47 2.82 -8.20
N LEU A 10 -27.70 2.43 -9.22
CA LEU A 10 -26.26 2.19 -9.08
C LEU A 10 -25.47 3.46 -8.76
N THR A 11 -25.91 4.62 -9.27
CA THR A 11 -25.32 5.92 -8.91
C THR A 11 -25.76 6.43 -7.53
N LEU A 12 -26.94 6.01 -7.03
CA LEU A 12 -27.47 6.38 -5.71
C LEU A 12 -26.95 5.47 -4.58
N LEU A 13 -26.61 4.21 -4.88
CA LEU A 13 -26.08 3.28 -3.89
C LEU A 13 -24.64 3.61 -3.49
N PHE A 14 -23.81 4.13 -4.41
CA PHE A 14 -22.42 4.49 -4.11
C PHE A 14 -22.26 5.54 -2.99
N PRO A 15 -22.98 6.69 -3.00
CA PRO A 15 -22.90 7.64 -1.90
C PRO A 15 -23.44 7.06 -0.58
N LEU A 16 -24.45 6.16 -0.59
CA LEU A 16 -24.98 5.56 0.63
C LEU A 16 -23.93 4.73 1.39
N PHE A 17 -23.04 4.01 0.69
CA PHE A 17 -21.93 3.29 1.34
C PHE A 17 -20.88 4.25 1.92
N VAL A 18 -20.54 5.34 1.21
CA VAL A 18 -19.61 6.37 1.71
C VAL A 18 -20.16 7.01 2.99
N PHE A 19 -21.44 7.39 3.00
CA PHE A 19 -22.09 7.97 4.18
C PHE A 19 -22.24 6.98 5.34
N ALA A 20 -22.48 5.70 5.07
CA ALA A 20 -22.53 4.67 6.13
C ALA A 20 -21.19 4.51 6.85
N SER A 21 -20.06 4.58 6.14
CA SER A 21 -18.72 4.53 6.77
C SER A 21 -18.40 5.76 7.62
N LEU A 22 -18.96 6.93 7.28
CA LEU A 22 -18.83 8.15 8.06
C LEU A 22 -19.70 8.13 9.34
N ALA A 23 -20.73 7.29 9.38
CA ALA A 23 -21.70 7.24 10.49
C ALA A 23 -21.25 6.36 11.68
N GLN A 24 -20.15 5.60 11.57
CA GLN A 24 -19.67 4.76 12.67
C GLN A 24 -18.96 5.61 13.74
N ALA A 25 -19.55 5.70 14.94
CA ALA A 25 -19.07 6.60 16.00
C ALA A 25 -17.61 6.29 16.41
N SER A 26 -16.77 7.32 16.51
CA SER A 26 -15.38 7.20 16.95
C SER A 26 -15.24 6.90 18.42
N SER A 27 -14.30 6.02 18.78
CA SER A 27 -13.92 5.90 20.17
C SER A 27 -13.21 7.21 20.54
N PRO A 28 -13.52 7.82 21.69
CA PRO A 28 -12.82 9.03 22.10
C PRO A 28 -11.31 8.83 22.19
N LEU A 29 -10.87 7.61 22.53
CA LEU A 29 -9.46 7.22 22.61
C LEU A 29 -8.71 7.38 21.28
N ASP A 30 -9.41 7.29 20.14
CA ASP A 30 -8.79 7.30 18.80
C ASP A 30 -7.92 8.54 18.58
N ARG A 31 -8.26 9.66 19.23
CA ARG A 31 -7.64 10.97 19.05
C ARG A 31 -6.45 11.22 19.98
N LEU A 32 -6.13 10.31 20.91
CA LEU A 32 -4.99 10.48 21.81
C LEU A 32 -3.69 10.51 21.00
N PRO A 33 -2.88 11.58 21.07
CA PRO A 33 -1.61 11.62 20.35
C PRO A 33 -0.56 10.72 20.99
N VAL A 34 0.11 9.92 20.18
CA VAL A 34 1.18 9.00 20.59
C VAL A 34 2.40 9.25 19.74
N GLN A 35 3.58 9.36 20.35
CA GLN A 35 4.85 9.43 19.63
C GLN A 35 5.44 8.03 19.43
N GLU A 36 5.71 7.66 18.18
CA GLU A 36 6.42 6.43 17.83
C GLU A 36 7.40 6.70 16.67
N GLY A 37 8.64 6.23 16.81
CA GLY A 37 9.68 6.44 15.79
C GLY A 37 10.01 7.92 15.53
N GLY A 38 9.67 8.82 16.45
CA GLY A 38 9.82 10.28 16.28
C GLY A 38 8.66 10.96 15.54
N ARG A 39 7.64 10.22 15.08
CA ARG A 39 6.39 10.77 14.53
C ARG A 39 5.30 10.73 15.59
N ILE A 40 4.50 11.80 15.68
CA ILE A 40 3.29 11.83 16.49
C ILE A 40 2.11 11.41 15.60
N LYS A 41 1.36 10.39 16.04
CA LYS A 41 0.22 9.78 15.33
C LYS A 41 -0.96 9.61 16.31
N PRO A 42 -2.21 9.52 15.84
CA PRO A 42 -3.33 9.15 16.70
C PRO A 42 -3.17 7.74 17.25
N TYR A 43 -3.72 7.50 18.44
CA TYR A 43 -3.80 6.18 19.06
C TYR A 43 -4.55 5.18 18.19
N ASP A 44 -5.50 5.63 17.36
CA ASP A 44 -6.13 4.79 16.33
C ASP A 44 -5.11 4.18 15.36
N THR A 45 -4.21 4.99 14.79
CA THR A 45 -3.15 4.48 13.91
C THR A 45 -2.21 3.54 14.65
N PHE A 46 -1.75 3.95 15.84
CA PHE A 46 -0.88 3.14 16.70
C PHE A 46 -1.49 1.76 16.97
N ALA A 47 -2.74 1.71 17.43
CA ALA A 47 -3.40 0.47 17.78
C ALA A 47 -3.61 -0.44 16.55
N ARG A 48 -4.02 0.13 15.41
CA ARG A 48 -4.21 -0.62 14.16
C ARG A 48 -2.91 -1.24 13.66
N GLU A 49 -1.82 -0.49 13.66
CA GLU A 49 -0.50 -0.95 13.21
C GLU A 49 0.01 -2.11 14.08
N HIS A 50 -0.09 -1.99 15.41
CA HIS A 50 0.38 -3.03 16.32
C HIS A 50 -0.51 -4.28 16.37
N LEU A 51 -1.83 -4.12 16.30
CA LEU A 51 -2.72 -5.28 16.19
C LEU A 51 -2.51 -6.00 14.85
N ALA A 52 -2.31 -5.26 13.75
CA ALA A 52 -2.00 -5.87 12.46
C ALA A 52 -0.64 -6.58 12.46
N LEU A 53 0.37 -6.03 13.13
CA LEU A 53 1.68 -6.68 13.29
C LEU A 53 1.56 -8.03 14.02
N ILE A 54 0.84 -8.06 15.14
CA ILE A 54 0.75 -9.24 16.02
C ILE A 54 -0.29 -10.24 15.53
N TYR A 55 -1.51 -9.81 15.19
CA TYR A 55 -2.65 -10.68 14.83
C TYR A 55 -2.87 -10.84 13.32
N GLY A 56 -2.32 -9.94 12.50
CA GLY A 56 -2.49 -9.94 11.04
C GLY A 56 -3.73 -9.18 10.54
N LYS A 57 -4.57 -8.65 11.45
CA LYS A 57 -5.78 -7.86 11.14
C LYS A 57 -5.85 -6.62 12.04
N GLN A 58 -6.65 -5.63 11.64
CA GLN A 58 -6.88 -4.39 12.40
C GLN A 58 -8.12 -4.44 13.33
N SER A 59 -8.67 -5.63 13.54
CA SER A 59 -9.77 -5.89 14.48
C SER A 59 -9.65 -7.32 15.01
N PHE A 60 -10.19 -7.55 16.20
CA PHE A 60 -10.14 -8.85 16.87
C PHE A 60 -11.51 -9.12 17.51
N GLU A 61 -12.13 -10.27 17.21
CA GLU A 61 -13.50 -10.62 17.69
C GLU A 61 -14.53 -9.49 17.47
N GLU A 62 -14.53 -8.88 16.27
CA GLU A 62 -15.38 -7.74 15.87
C GLU A 62 -15.15 -6.43 16.65
N LYS A 63 -14.19 -6.41 17.59
CA LYS A 63 -13.81 -5.23 18.34
C LYS A 63 -12.70 -4.42 17.63
N PRO A 64 -12.73 -3.09 17.74
CA PRO A 64 -11.75 -2.22 17.10
C PRO A 64 -10.37 -2.35 17.76
N ALA A 65 -9.31 -2.11 17.00
CA ALA A 65 -7.93 -2.21 17.51
C ALA A 65 -7.68 -1.33 18.74
N THR A 66 -8.27 -0.13 18.82
CA THR A 66 -8.08 0.79 19.95
C THR A 66 -8.58 0.22 21.27
N GLU A 67 -9.67 -0.55 21.24
CA GLU A 67 -10.15 -1.26 22.43
C GLU A 67 -9.18 -2.38 22.82
N ILE A 68 -8.81 -3.20 21.85
CA ILE A 68 -7.99 -4.40 22.06
C ILE A 68 -6.61 -4.02 22.61
N VAL A 69 -5.92 -3.09 21.98
CA VAL A 69 -4.59 -2.65 22.39
C VAL A 69 -4.62 -1.96 23.76
N MET A 70 -5.71 -1.26 24.10
CA MET A 70 -5.86 -0.68 25.44
C MET A 70 -5.95 -1.80 26.50
N THR A 71 -6.66 -2.89 26.19
CA THR A 71 -6.73 -4.04 27.11
C THR A 71 -5.41 -4.80 27.28
N TRP A 72 -4.44 -4.66 26.37
CA TRP A 72 -3.07 -5.20 26.59
C TRP A 72 -2.37 -4.49 27.75
N ILE A 73 -2.64 -3.21 27.94
CA ILE A 73 -2.08 -2.40 29.03
C ILE A 73 -2.84 -2.68 30.33
N LEU A 74 -4.17 -2.76 30.26
CA LEU A 74 -5.02 -2.90 31.45
C LEU A 74 -5.04 -4.33 32.03
N GLN A 75 -4.95 -5.34 31.16
CA GLN A 75 -5.03 -6.75 31.55
C GLN A 75 -3.99 -7.61 30.80
N PRO A 76 -2.68 -7.32 30.93
CA PRO A 76 -1.64 -8.01 30.17
C PRO A 76 -1.64 -9.53 30.37
N LYS A 77 -1.87 -10.00 31.61
CA LYS A 77 -1.92 -11.42 31.95
C LYS A 77 -3.01 -12.19 31.18
N ALA A 78 -4.19 -11.59 30.99
CA ALA A 78 -5.28 -12.22 30.25
C ALA A 78 -4.91 -12.44 28.77
N TRP A 79 -4.04 -11.58 28.22
CA TRP A 79 -3.56 -11.67 26.85
C TRP A 79 -2.37 -12.62 26.68
N GLU A 80 -1.62 -12.94 27.73
CA GLU A 80 -0.54 -13.94 27.66
C GLU A 80 -1.05 -15.35 27.33
N GLU A 81 -2.28 -15.67 27.73
CA GLU A 81 -2.93 -16.96 27.49
C GLU A 81 -3.76 -16.97 26.19
N LYS A 82 -4.18 -15.80 25.70
CA LYS A 82 -5.05 -15.71 24.52
C LYS A 82 -4.29 -16.03 23.23
N GLN A 83 -4.93 -16.76 22.31
CA GLN A 83 -4.33 -17.13 21.02
C GLN A 83 -4.53 -16.02 19.99
N PHE A 84 -3.56 -15.13 19.85
CA PHE A 84 -3.66 -14.01 18.89
C PHE A 84 -2.33 -13.66 18.20
N PHE A 85 -1.22 -14.33 18.52
CA PHE A 85 0.04 -14.14 17.80
C PHE A 85 0.03 -14.93 16.49
N GLU A 86 0.04 -14.23 15.36
CA GLU A 86 0.05 -14.83 14.03
C GLU A 86 1.46 -15.31 13.65
N ILE A 87 1.60 -16.62 13.39
CA ILE A 87 2.81 -17.23 12.83
C ILE A 87 2.41 -17.93 11.53
N ARG A 88 2.83 -17.38 10.37
CA ARG A 88 2.50 -17.95 9.05
C ARG A 88 3.51 -19.00 8.57
N HIS A 89 4.78 -18.82 8.91
CA HIS A 89 5.87 -19.59 8.31
C HIS A 89 5.99 -20.99 8.93
N HIS A 90 5.73 -22.04 8.14
CA HIS A 90 5.72 -23.43 8.61
C HIS A 90 7.04 -23.88 9.26
N LEU A 91 8.20 -23.49 8.70
CA LEU A 91 9.51 -23.82 9.32
C LEU A 91 9.72 -23.18 10.69
N VAL A 92 9.13 -22.00 10.95
CA VAL A 92 9.21 -21.35 12.28
C VAL A 92 8.39 -22.17 13.28
N LYS A 93 7.17 -22.58 12.90
CA LYS A 93 6.33 -23.46 13.73
C LYS A 93 7.06 -24.76 14.07
N ARG A 94 7.64 -25.42 13.05
CA ARG A 94 8.43 -26.64 13.23
C ARG A 94 9.66 -26.42 14.12
N GLY A 95 10.38 -25.33 13.91
CA GLY A 95 11.55 -24.95 14.71
C GLY A 95 11.22 -24.74 16.19
N LEU A 96 10.05 -24.17 16.48
CA LEU A 96 9.54 -23.93 17.83
C LEU A 96 8.76 -25.12 18.42
N LYS A 97 8.61 -26.23 17.68
CA LYS A 97 7.76 -27.38 18.03
C LYS A 97 6.28 -27.02 18.27
N LEU A 98 5.78 -26.03 17.53
CA LEU A 98 4.37 -25.63 17.54
C LEU A 98 3.57 -26.40 16.49
N GLU A 99 2.25 -26.44 16.67
CA GLU A 99 1.32 -27.07 15.72
C GLU A 99 1.39 -26.41 14.32
N GLU A 100 1.74 -27.15 13.27
CA GLU A 100 2.04 -26.55 11.96
C GLU A 100 0.80 -25.97 11.23
N THR A 101 -0.39 -26.52 11.48
CA THR A 101 -1.67 -26.13 10.87
C THR A 101 -2.27 -24.87 11.47
N ARG A 102 -2.05 -24.63 12.76
CA ARG A 102 -2.61 -23.50 13.49
C ARG A 102 -1.90 -22.20 13.12
N MET A 103 -2.66 -21.12 12.97
CA MET A 103 -2.13 -19.81 12.55
C MET A 103 -1.85 -18.86 13.73
N HIS A 104 -2.58 -19.02 14.83
CA HIS A 104 -2.51 -18.14 16.00
C HIS A 104 -2.10 -18.93 17.24
N PHE A 105 -1.19 -18.35 18.02
CA PHE A 105 -0.61 -18.94 19.23
C PHE A 105 -0.71 -17.94 20.38
N SER A 106 -0.58 -18.41 21.62
CA SER A 106 -0.49 -17.50 22.77
C SER A 106 0.96 -17.08 23.03
N PRO A 107 1.20 -15.86 23.56
CA PRO A 107 2.52 -15.44 24.00
C PRO A 107 3.16 -16.46 24.95
N GLN A 108 2.40 -16.98 25.92
CA GLN A 108 2.90 -17.94 26.89
C GLN A 108 3.34 -19.26 26.24
N GLU A 109 2.59 -19.76 25.25
CA GLU A 109 2.94 -20.96 24.51
C GLU A 109 4.25 -20.78 23.71
N ILE A 110 4.42 -19.62 23.06
CA ILE A 110 5.65 -19.33 22.31
C ILE A 110 6.85 -19.22 23.26
N LEU A 111 6.68 -18.49 24.36
CA LEU A 111 7.72 -18.23 25.35
C LEU A 111 8.13 -19.47 26.15
N SER A 112 7.22 -20.44 26.32
CA SER A 112 7.49 -21.72 26.97
C SER A 112 8.16 -22.75 26.06
N SER A 113 8.34 -22.45 24.76
CA SER A 113 9.08 -23.33 23.86
C SER A 113 10.57 -23.38 24.23
N ASP A 114 11.07 -24.56 24.59
CA ASP A 114 12.50 -24.82 24.85
C ASP A 114 13.41 -24.44 23.67
N ARG A 115 12.85 -24.39 22.45
CA ARG A 115 13.58 -24.08 21.21
C ARG A 115 13.69 -22.59 20.94
N LEU A 116 12.88 -21.74 21.58
CA LEU A 116 12.87 -20.29 21.31
C LEU A 116 14.27 -19.68 21.48
N SER A 117 14.97 -20.04 22.56
CA SER A 117 16.33 -19.55 22.85
C SER A 117 17.37 -20.00 21.81
N VAL A 118 17.17 -21.15 21.15
CA VAL A 118 18.06 -21.64 20.09
C VAL A 118 17.80 -20.85 18.82
N VAL A 119 16.54 -20.74 18.41
CA VAL A 119 16.12 -20.04 17.20
C VAL A 119 16.52 -18.56 17.22
N MET A 120 16.38 -17.90 18.38
CA MET A 120 16.81 -16.50 18.55
C MET A 120 18.33 -16.34 18.50
N ARG A 121 19.10 -17.30 19.04
CA ARG A 121 20.57 -17.31 18.92
C ARG A 121 21.02 -17.50 17.48
N ASP A 122 20.37 -18.39 16.73
CA ASP A 122 20.69 -18.61 15.31
C ASP A 122 20.44 -17.33 14.48
N LEU A 123 19.33 -16.63 14.75
CA LEU A 123 19.04 -15.33 14.12
C LEU A 123 20.13 -14.30 14.46
N GLN A 124 20.56 -14.23 15.72
CA GLN A 124 21.58 -13.28 16.15
C GLN A 124 22.94 -13.59 15.50
N ALA A 125 23.35 -14.86 15.42
CA ALA A 125 24.58 -15.27 14.74
C ALA A 125 24.55 -14.87 13.26
N LYS A 126 23.40 -15.04 12.57
CA LYS A 126 23.24 -14.59 11.19
C LYS A 126 23.38 -13.07 11.05
N ARG A 127 22.79 -12.29 11.97
CA ARG A 127 22.96 -10.82 11.98
C ARG A 127 24.42 -10.41 12.17
N GLU A 128 25.16 -11.09 13.03
CA GLU A 128 26.59 -10.80 13.29
C GLU A 128 27.46 -11.06 12.07
N THR A 129 27.17 -12.11 11.31
CA THR A 129 27.84 -12.39 10.02
C THR A 129 27.48 -11.38 8.92
N LYS A 130 26.51 -10.49 9.15
CA LYS A 130 25.93 -9.55 8.17
C LYS A 130 25.43 -10.25 6.89
N GLU A 131 25.13 -11.53 6.98
CA GLU A 131 24.53 -12.30 5.90
C GLU A 131 23.06 -11.89 5.71
N LYS A 132 22.58 -11.97 4.46
CA LYS A 132 21.17 -11.72 4.15
C LYS A 132 20.32 -12.81 4.82
N LEU A 133 19.31 -12.39 5.59
CA LEU A 133 18.36 -13.31 6.19
C LEU A 133 17.48 -13.94 5.10
N ASP A 134 17.46 -15.27 5.07
CA ASP A 134 16.52 -16.04 4.26
C ASP A 134 15.07 -15.86 4.77
N PRO A 135 14.04 -16.33 4.04
CA PRO A 135 12.65 -16.17 4.46
C PRO A 135 12.33 -16.77 5.85
N TYR A 136 13.06 -17.79 6.28
CA TYR A 136 12.90 -18.38 7.60
C TYR A 136 13.40 -17.44 8.70
N PHE A 137 14.61 -16.90 8.56
CA PHE A 137 15.15 -15.94 9.53
C PHE A 137 14.42 -14.59 9.52
N GLN A 138 13.89 -14.15 8.38
CA GLN A 138 12.98 -12.98 8.32
C GLN A 138 11.70 -13.23 9.13
N ALA A 139 11.13 -14.43 9.04
CA ALA A 139 9.95 -14.80 9.82
C ALA A 139 10.25 -14.88 11.32
N ILE A 140 11.45 -15.34 11.72
CA ILE A 140 11.89 -15.32 13.13
C ILE A 140 12.07 -13.89 13.62
N GLN A 141 12.71 -13.02 12.84
CA GLN A 141 12.85 -11.60 13.19
C GLN A 141 11.49 -10.92 13.37
N ARG A 142 10.51 -11.25 12.52
CA ARG A 142 9.14 -10.78 12.70
C ARG A 142 8.55 -11.26 14.03
N LEU A 143 8.75 -12.52 14.40
CA LEU A 143 8.27 -13.07 15.67
C LEU A 143 8.93 -12.38 16.87
N GLU A 144 10.25 -12.15 16.81
CA GLU A 144 10.99 -11.37 17.82
C GLU A 144 10.37 -9.98 18.00
N ASN A 145 10.12 -9.27 16.89
CA ASN A 145 9.50 -7.95 16.90
C ASN A 145 8.08 -8.00 17.49
N GLN A 146 7.25 -8.98 17.13
CA GLN A 146 5.89 -9.14 17.68
C GLN A 146 5.94 -9.31 19.21
N LEU A 147 6.82 -10.18 19.71
CA LEU A 147 6.96 -10.46 21.15
C LEU A 147 7.45 -9.24 21.91
N PHE A 148 8.45 -8.54 21.36
CA PHE A 148 8.97 -7.30 21.90
C PHE A 148 7.90 -6.22 21.97
N THR A 149 7.23 -5.93 20.85
CA THR A 149 6.18 -4.91 20.76
C THR A 149 5.03 -5.17 21.73
N PHE A 150 4.53 -6.42 21.83
CA PHE A 150 3.47 -6.74 22.78
C PHE A 150 3.88 -6.44 24.22
N ARG A 151 5.09 -6.86 24.63
CA ARG A 151 5.60 -6.61 25.99
C ARG A 151 5.79 -5.13 26.30
N GLU A 152 6.34 -4.37 25.36
CA GLU A 152 6.55 -2.93 25.54
C GLU A 152 5.24 -2.13 25.59
N ILE A 153 4.23 -2.55 24.84
CA ILE A 153 2.88 -1.97 24.95
C ILE A 153 2.26 -2.37 26.28
N ALA A 154 2.27 -3.66 26.62
CA ALA A 154 1.71 -4.19 27.87
C ALA A 154 2.33 -3.54 29.12
N SER A 155 3.61 -3.17 29.07
CA SER A 155 4.28 -2.45 30.17
C SER A 155 4.06 -0.93 30.15
N GLY A 156 3.35 -0.39 29.15
CA GLY A 156 3.14 1.04 28.95
C GLY A 156 4.36 1.82 28.40
N ARG A 157 5.49 1.15 28.12
CA ARG A 157 6.73 1.80 27.66
C ARG A 157 6.65 2.32 26.23
N MET A 158 5.89 1.62 25.39
CA MET A 158 5.73 1.99 23.98
C MET A 158 4.69 3.10 23.78
N LEU A 159 3.76 3.27 24.73
CA LEU A 159 2.71 4.28 24.67
C LEU A 159 3.26 5.62 25.20
N ARG A 160 3.93 6.38 24.33
CA ARG A 160 4.51 7.69 24.66
C ARG A 160 3.52 8.82 24.37
N ILE A 161 2.92 9.37 25.40
CA ILE A 161 1.75 10.25 25.31
C ILE A 161 1.93 11.62 25.99
N LEU A 162 3.06 11.84 26.65
CA LEU A 162 3.36 13.10 27.33
C LEU A 162 4.60 13.75 26.69
N PRO A 163 4.52 14.93 26.06
CA PRO A 163 5.70 15.61 25.56
C PRO A 163 6.63 15.99 26.72
N PRO A 164 7.95 15.95 26.52
CA PRO A 164 8.87 16.30 27.58
C PRO A 164 8.96 17.82 27.74
N LYS A 165 9.44 18.29 28.90
CA LYS A 165 9.80 19.70 29.08
C LYS A 165 11.03 20.10 28.24
N GLU A 166 11.99 19.20 28.13
CA GLU A 166 13.24 19.38 27.37
C GLU A 166 13.51 18.16 26.48
N GLY A 167 14.05 18.40 25.29
CA GLY A 167 14.28 17.35 24.28
C GLY A 167 13.04 17.06 23.42
N GLU A 168 13.15 16.05 22.56
CA GLU A 168 12.14 15.75 21.53
C GLU A 168 11.34 14.47 21.81
N THR A 169 11.81 13.66 22.77
CA THR A 169 11.25 12.33 23.03
C THR A 169 10.17 12.38 24.09
N TRP A 170 8.97 11.95 23.73
CA TRP A 170 7.81 11.90 24.63
C TRP A 170 8.00 10.83 25.71
N ILE A 171 7.54 11.16 26.91
CA ILE A 171 7.57 10.33 28.10
C ILE A 171 6.51 9.22 27.95
N ALA A 172 6.92 7.99 28.28
CA ALA A 172 6.08 6.80 28.23
C ALA A 172 5.03 6.79 29.35
N LEU A 173 3.92 6.11 29.13
CA LEU A 173 2.80 6.01 30.09
C LEU A 173 3.28 5.59 31.50
N ASN A 174 4.16 4.59 31.57
CA ASN A 174 4.69 4.04 32.81
C ASN A 174 5.69 4.95 33.54
N GLU A 175 6.18 6.00 32.88
CA GLU A 175 7.18 6.94 33.39
C GLU A 175 6.60 8.35 33.62
N MET A 176 5.31 8.55 33.36
CA MET A 176 4.67 9.86 33.51
C MET A 176 4.67 10.34 34.97
N PRO A 177 4.73 11.64 35.24
CA PRO A 177 4.53 12.19 36.59
C PRO A 177 3.09 11.93 37.11
N GLN A 178 2.94 11.88 38.43
CA GLN A 178 1.66 11.54 39.10
C GLN A 178 0.41 12.28 38.59
N PRO A 179 0.42 13.62 38.42
CA PRO A 179 -0.79 14.34 37.95
C PRO A 179 -1.31 13.85 36.59
N PHE A 180 -0.42 13.41 35.71
CA PHE A 180 -0.79 12.86 34.40
C PHE A 180 -1.21 11.39 34.52
N GLN A 181 -0.58 10.60 35.41
CA GLN A 181 -0.98 9.22 35.68
C GLN A 181 -2.40 9.15 36.25
N ASP A 182 -2.72 10.01 37.23
CA ASP A 182 -4.05 10.08 37.85
C ASP A 182 -5.12 10.40 36.80
N LYS A 183 -4.84 11.39 35.94
CA LYS A 183 -5.77 11.79 34.88
C LYS A 183 -5.95 10.69 33.82
N PHE A 184 -4.88 9.98 33.49
CA PHE A 184 -4.98 8.82 32.59
C PHE A 184 -5.75 7.66 33.24
N MET A 185 -5.64 7.46 34.55
CA MET A 185 -6.40 6.45 35.28
C MET A 185 -7.91 6.68 35.16
N GLU A 186 -8.37 7.93 35.20
CA GLU A 186 -9.79 8.28 34.94
C GLU A 186 -10.25 7.81 33.55
N ILE A 187 -9.42 8.03 32.52
CA ILE A 187 -9.69 7.53 31.16
C ILE A 187 -9.84 6.02 31.17
N THR A 188 -8.91 5.30 31.81
CA THR A 188 -8.96 3.83 31.84
C THR A 188 -10.17 3.30 32.58
N LYS A 189 -10.60 3.96 33.66
CA LYS A 189 -11.78 3.60 34.44
C LYS A 189 -13.05 3.75 33.60
N GLU A 190 -13.24 4.89 32.95
CA GLU A 190 -14.40 5.11 32.09
C GLU A 190 -14.38 4.19 30.86
N PHE A 191 -13.19 3.92 30.30
CA PHE A 191 -13.02 2.94 29.24
C PHE A 191 -13.49 1.55 29.67
N VAL A 192 -13.09 1.06 30.84
CA VAL A 192 -13.59 -0.22 31.37
C VAL A 192 -15.12 -0.18 31.55
N GLY A 193 -15.67 0.95 31.98
CA GLY A 193 -17.12 1.20 32.01
C GLY A 193 -17.80 1.03 30.66
N THR A 194 -17.18 1.48 29.57
CA THR A 194 -17.72 1.32 28.20
C THR A 194 -17.74 -0.15 27.73
N LEU A 195 -16.94 -1.02 28.35
CA LEU A 195 -16.90 -2.45 28.04
C LEU A 195 -17.92 -3.27 28.84
N ASN A 196 -18.54 -2.68 29.88
CA ASN A 196 -19.50 -3.37 30.72
C ASN A 196 -20.88 -3.43 30.02
N PRO A 197 -21.36 -4.62 29.60
CA PRO A 197 -22.65 -4.75 28.91
C PRO A 197 -23.86 -4.45 29.80
N GLU A 198 -23.71 -4.47 31.13
CA GLU A 198 -24.78 -4.19 32.08
C GLU A 198 -24.85 -2.69 32.48
N GLY A 199 -23.87 -1.88 32.07
CA GLY A 199 -23.78 -0.47 32.41
C GLY A 199 -24.41 0.47 31.36
N ASP A 200 -24.62 1.74 31.73
CA ASP A 200 -24.96 2.79 30.76
C ASP A 200 -23.73 3.14 29.92
N THR A 201 -23.56 2.39 28.83
CA THR A 201 -22.47 2.55 27.86
C THR A 201 -22.46 3.92 27.20
N SER A 202 -23.62 4.60 27.11
CA SER A 202 -23.72 5.92 26.49
C SER A 202 -23.17 7.01 27.41
N ALA A 203 -23.52 6.96 28.69
CA ALA A 203 -22.97 7.84 29.72
C ALA A 203 -21.46 7.62 29.90
N ALA A 204 -21.01 6.36 30.00
CA ALA A 204 -19.59 6.03 30.10
C ALA A 204 -18.80 6.53 28.89
N ARG A 205 -19.36 6.45 27.67
CA ARG A 205 -18.70 6.96 26.47
C ARG A 205 -18.62 8.49 26.45
N ALA A 206 -19.65 9.18 26.95
CA ALA A 206 -19.64 10.63 27.10
C ALA A 206 -18.59 11.08 28.14
N ALA A 207 -18.55 10.41 29.29
CA ALA A 207 -17.55 10.66 30.33
C ALA A 207 -16.12 10.39 29.80
N LEU A 208 -15.90 9.25 29.14
CA LEU A 208 -14.63 8.91 28.49
C LEU A 208 -14.17 10.02 27.54
N LYS A 209 -15.09 10.57 26.73
CA LYS A 209 -14.76 11.69 25.85
C LYS A 209 -14.29 12.91 26.62
N THR A 210 -15.00 13.29 27.68
CA THR A 210 -14.61 14.41 28.54
C THR A 210 -13.22 14.21 29.14
N HIS A 211 -12.95 13.04 29.75
CA HIS A 211 -11.63 12.78 30.36
C HIS A 211 -10.50 12.75 29.31
N VAL A 212 -10.76 12.23 28.11
CA VAL A 212 -9.78 12.27 27.01
C VAL A 212 -9.49 13.70 26.57
N ASP A 213 -10.52 14.54 26.36
CA ASP A 213 -10.34 15.93 25.95
C ASP A 213 -9.60 16.74 27.04
N GLU A 214 -9.92 16.52 28.33
CA GLU A 214 -9.23 17.14 29.46
C GLU A 214 -7.76 16.71 29.56
N PHE A 215 -7.47 15.42 29.35
CA PHE A 215 -6.10 14.91 29.34
C PHE A 215 -5.30 15.49 28.17
N ILE A 216 -5.89 15.55 26.98
CA ILE A 216 -5.27 16.19 25.80
C ILE A 216 -4.92 17.65 26.11
N ALA A 217 -5.85 18.40 26.72
CA ALA A 217 -5.60 19.80 27.10
C ALA A 217 -4.46 19.93 28.12
N LEU A 218 -4.41 19.04 29.11
CA LEU A 218 -3.35 18.99 30.13
C LEU A 218 -1.98 18.69 29.51
N VAL A 219 -1.90 17.68 28.65
CA VAL A 219 -0.68 17.27 27.94
C VAL A 219 -0.21 18.35 26.97
N GLN A 220 -1.13 19.01 26.26
CA GLN A 220 -0.81 20.12 25.37
C GLN A 220 -0.23 21.32 26.12
N ALA A 221 -0.72 21.60 27.33
CA ALA A 221 -0.24 22.71 28.16
C ALA A 221 1.20 22.50 28.66
N GLU A 222 1.65 21.24 28.82
CA GLU A 222 3.01 20.91 29.25
C GLU A 222 4.08 21.37 28.25
N ASN A 223 3.83 21.16 26.95
CA ASN A 223 4.71 21.65 25.89
C ASN A 223 3.93 21.92 24.59
N PRO A 224 3.38 23.14 24.41
CA PRO A 224 2.58 23.49 23.23
C PRO A 224 3.36 23.45 21.92
N ALA A 225 4.69 23.61 21.96
CA ALA A 225 5.53 23.67 20.76
C ALA A 225 5.76 22.29 20.13
N LEU A 226 5.84 21.23 20.94
CA LEU A 226 6.00 19.85 20.47
C LEU A 226 4.66 19.13 20.24
N PHE A 227 3.55 19.68 20.72
CA PHE A 227 2.23 19.08 20.58
C PHE A 227 1.69 19.24 19.15
N PRO A 228 1.11 18.20 18.53
CA PRO A 228 0.64 18.27 17.15
C PRO A 228 -0.65 19.10 17.05
N SER A 229 -0.96 19.60 15.84
CA SER A 229 -2.29 20.14 15.57
C SER A 229 -3.33 19.02 15.67
N MET A 230 -4.33 19.19 16.53
CA MET A 230 -5.45 18.23 16.65
C MET A 230 -6.21 18.06 15.33
N THR A 231 -6.19 19.05 14.43
CA THR A 231 -6.73 18.92 13.08
C THR A 231 -6.01 17.83 12.28
N LYS A 232 -4.68 17.73 12.38
CA LYS A 232 -3.91 16.65 11.72
C LYS A 232 -4.26 15.28 12.32
N VAL A 233 -4.36 15.19 13.64
CA VAL A 233 -4.75 13.97 14.37
C VAL A 233 -6.15 13.50 13.94
N ASP A 234 -7.13 14.40 13.93
CA ASP A 234 -8.52 14.10 13.54
C ASP A 234 -8.66 13.75 12.06
N THR A 235 -7.85 14.39 11.21
CA THR A 235 -7.77 14.07 9.77
C THR A 235 -7.26 12.65 9.56
N GLU A 236 -6.26 12.21 10.31
CA GLU A 236 -5.72 10.85 10.21
C GLU A 236 -6.71 9.79 10.72
N VAL A 237 -7.38 10.05 11.85
CA VAL A 237 -8.46 9.19 12.34
C VAL A 237 -9.57 9.05 11.30
N SER A 238 -9.94 10.16 10.65
CA SER A 238 -10.94 10.16 9.58
C SER A 238 -10.46 9.41 8.34
N TYR A 239 -9.20 9.58 7.94
CA TYR A 239 -8.57 8.88 6.83
C TYR A 239 -8.58 7.36 7.02
N ASN A 240 -8.22 6.89 8.22
CA ASN A 240 -8.22 5.47 8.57
C ASN A 240 -9.61 4.85 8.54
N ARG A 241 -10.68 5.63 8.75
CA ARG A 241 -12.07 5.13 8.69
C ARG A 241 -12.60 5.09 7.27
N VAL A 242 -12.41 6.19 6.55
CA VAL A 242 -12.97 6.37 5.21
C VAL A 242 -12.28 5.46 4.22
N HIS A 243 -11.00 5.14 4.40
CA HIS A 243 -10.22 4.32 3.46
C HIS A 243 -10.44 4.76 1.99
N PRO A 244 -10.06 5.99 1.62
CA PRO A 244 -10.44 6.60 0.33
C PRO A 244 -10.06 5.76 -0.89
N PHE A 245 -8.94 5.01 -0.81
CA PHE A 245 -8.51 4.11 -1.89
C PHE A 245 -9.45 2.92 -2.11
N ARG A 246 -10.17 2.45 -1.08
CA ARG A 246 -11.21 1.42 -1.23
C ARG A 246 -12.36 1.89 -2.09
N TYR A 247 -12.84 3.09 -1.83
CA TYR A 247 -13.87 3.70 -2.65
C TYR A 247 -13.38 4.01 -4.07
N ALA A 248 -12.11 4.44 -4.22
CA ALA A 248 -11.52 4.67 -5.53
C ALA A 248 -11.49 3.40 -6.38
N TYR A 249 -10.96 2.27 -5.87
CA TYR A 249 -10.96 1.02 -6.64
C TYR A 249 -12.36 0.47 -6.87
N THR A 250 -13.28 0.62 -5.92
CA THR A 250 -14.68 0.21 -6.10
C THR A 250 -15.31 0.99 -7.26
N SER A 251 -15.05 2.29 -7.34
CA SER A 251 -15.50 3.12 -8.45
C SER A 251 -14.88 2.68 -9.78
N TYR A 252 -13.58 2.37 -9.81
CA TYR A 252 -12.93 1.83 -11.02
C TYR A 252 -13.52 0.47 -11.44
N LEU A 253 -13.84 -0.42 -10.50
CA LEU A 253 -14.53 -1.68 -10.80
C LEU A 253 -15.92 -1.43 -11.39
N LEU A 254 -16.68 -0.47 -10.86
CA LEU A 254 -17.97 -0.07 -11.43
C LEU A 254 -17.82 0.50 -12.85
N ALA A 255 -16.74 1.23 -13.13
CA ALA A 255 -16.42 1.69 -14.48
C ALA A 255 -16.19 0.49 -15.44
N LEU A 256 -15.46 -0.54 -15.00
CA LEU A 256 -15.26 -1.77 -15.79
C LEU A 256 -16.57 -2.51 -16.05
N VAL A 257 -17.42 -2.64 -15.04
CA VAL A 257 -18.75 -3.27 -15.17
C VAL A 257 -19.61 -2.48 -16.15
N ALA A 258 -19.62 -1.15 -16.06
CA ALA A 258 -20.33 -0.29 -16.99
C ALA A 258 -19.83 -0.48 -18.43
N MET A 259 -18.52 -0.56 -18.66
CA MET A 259 -17.97 -0.85 -19.98
C MET A 259 -18.35 -2.25 -20.49
N GLY A 260 -18.36 -3.25 -19.61
CA GLY A 260 -18.85 -4.60 -19.94
C GLY A 260 -20.30 -4.58 -20.44
N PHE A 261 -21.18 -3.83 -19.78
CA PHE A 261 -22.56 -3.62 -20.24
C PHE A 261 -22.65 -2.82 -21.54
N PHE A 262 -21.76 -1.85 -21.77
CA PHE A 262 -21.67 -1.21 -23.07
C PHE A 262 -21.34 -2.24 -24.17
N TRP A 263 -20.42 -3.17 -23.93
CA TRP A 263 -20.08 -4.17 -24.93
C TRP A 263 -21.21 -5.16 -25.22
N MET A 264 -22.01 -5.51 -24.21
CA MET A 264 -23.16 -6.41 -24.34
C MET A 264 -24.37 -5.74 -25.00
N PHE A 265 -24.75 -4.54 -24.54
CA PHE A 265 -26.01 -3.90 -24.94
C PHE A 265 -25.85 -2.75 -25.93
N LYS A 266 -24.61 -2.29 -26.19
CA LYS A 266 -24.26 -1.22 -27.13
C LYS A 266 -24.94 0.13 -26.86
N LYS A 267 -25.43 0.37 -25.64
CA LYS A 267 -26.12 1.63 -25.29
C LYS A 267 -25.13 2.72 -24.86
N PRO A 268 -25.25 3.96 -25.38
CA PRO A 268 -24.30 5.04 -25.09
C PRO A 268 -24.25 5.44 -23.61
N GLY A 269 -25.35 5.28 -22.87
CA GLY A 269 -25.40 5.60 -21.43
C GLY A 269 -24.39 4.83 -20.58
N PHE A 270 -23.98 3.62 -21.00
CA PHE A 270 -22.95 2.84 -20.31
C PHE A 270 -21.53 3.41 -20.50
N VAL A 271 -21.26 4.07 -21.64
CA VAL A 271 -20.01 4.79 -21.86
C VAL A 271 -19.96 6.02 -20.95
N THR A 272 -21.06 6.78 -20.86
CA THR A 272 -21.18 7.90 -19.92
C THR A 272 -20.97 7.43 -18.48
N ALA A 273 -21.60 6.32 -18.08
CA ALA A 273 -21.40 5.74 -16.75
C ALA A 273 -19.93 5.35 -16.49
N THR A 274 -19.24 4.77 -17.48
CA THR A 274 -17.81 4.43 -17.37
C THR A 274 -16.98 5.67 -17.06
N TRP A 275 -17.21 6.77 -17.78
CA TRP A 275 -16.52 8.04 -17.55
C TRP A 275 -16.86 8.64 -16.18
N VAL A 276 -18.13 8.65 -15.79
CA VAL A 276 -18.57 9.15 -14.47
C VAL A 276 -17.88 8.39 -13.34
N PHE A 277 -17.92 7.06 -13.36
CA PHE A 277 -17.26 6.24 -12.34
C PHE A 277 -15.73 6.41 -12.37
N SER A 278 -15.11 6.52 -13.54
CA SER A 278 -13.66 6.77 -13.63
C SER A 278 -13.27 8.14 -13.04
N VAL A 279 -14.06 9.18 -13.27
CA VAL A 279 -13.85 10.51 -12.68
C VAL A 279 -14.05 10.48 -11.17
N ILE A 280 -15.12 9.85 -10.67
CA ILE A 280 -15.37 9.69 -9.23
C ILE A 280 -14.20 8.94 -8.57
N GLY A 281 -13.79 7.82 -9.16
CA GLY A 281 -12.62 7.06 -8.70
C GLY A 281 -11.35 7.92 -8.67
N LEU A 282 -11.09 8.68 -9.73
CA LEU A 282 -9.95 9.61 -9.81
C LEU A 282 -9.99 10.68 -8.70
N LEU A 283 -11.15 11.30 -8.45
CA LEU A 283 -11.29 12.32 -7.41
C LEU A 283 -11.05 11.75 -6.01
N LEU A 284 -11.58 10.55 -5.72
CA LEU A 284 -11.34 9.84 -4.46
C LEU A 284 -9.86 9.45 -4.29
N HIS A 285 -9.23 9.06 -5.39
CA HIS A 285 -7.82 8.72 -5.43
C HIS A 285 -6.94 9.95 -5.15
N ILE A 286 -7.21 11.07 -5.80
CA ILE A 286 -6.53 12.36 -5.56
C ILE A 286 -6.77 12.83 -4.12
N TYR A 287 -8.00 12.69 -3.61
CA TYR A 287 -8.32 13.01 -2.22
C TYR A 287 -7.50 12.17 -1.24
N GLY A 288 -7.49 10.84 -1.40
CA GLY A 288 -6.71 9.94 -0.53
C GLY A 288 -5.21 10.22 -0.58
N PHE A 289 -4.68 10.52 -1.76
CA PHE A 289 -3.28 10.91 -1.94
C PHE A 289 -2.99 12.26 -1.27
N GLY A 290 -3.86 13.27 -1.49
CA GLY A 290 -3.71 14.62 -0.93
C GLY A 290 -3.79 14.66 0.60
N VAL A 291 -4.70 13.89 1.20
CA VAL A 291 -4.77 13.72 2.67
C VAL A 291 -3.47 13.12 3.18
N ARG A 292 -2.92 12.11 2.52
CA ARG A 292 -1.65 11.49 2.92
C ARG A 292 -0.46 12.46 2.79
N THR A 293 -0.42 13.30 1.75
CA THR A 293 0.56 14.39 1.63
C THR A 293 0.46 15.37 2.80
N TYR A 294 -0.76 15.76 3.19
CA TYR A 294 -1.00 16.66 4.33
C TYR A 294 -0.56 16.05 5.67
N LEU A 295 -0.77 14.74 5.87
CA LEU A 295 -0.38 14.03 7.10
C LEU A 295 1.14 13.82 7.21
N THR A 296 1.84 13.75 6.07
CA THR A 296 3.28 13.43 6.03
C THR A 296 4.18 14.64 5.80
N ASP A 297 3.60 15.79 5.45
CA ASP A 297 4.30 17.02 5.03
C ASP A 297 5.30 16.79 3.87
N ARG A 298 5.07 15.75 3.07
CA ARG A 298 5.92 15.38 1.92
C ARG A 298 5.09 14.68 0.85
N ALA A 299 5.65 14.58 -0.36
CA ALA A 299 5.04 13.77 -1.40
C ALA A 299 5.05 12.28 -0.97
N PRO A 300 3.90 11.59 -0.95
CA PRO A 300 3.82 10.20 -0.52
C PRO A 300 4.23 9.29 -1.68
N VAL A 301 5.54 9.23 -1.94
CA VAL A 301 6.20 8.30 -2.88
C VAL A 301 7.48 7.71 -2.27
N THR A 302 7.48 7.57 -0.94
CA THR A 302 8.67 7.28 -0.14
C THR A 302 8.83 5.80 0.18
N ASN A 303 7.77 5.02 -0.01
CA ASN A 303 7.79 3.57 0.09
C ASN A 303 7.08 2.91 -1.11
N MET A 304 7.06 1.58 -1.12
CA MET A 304 6.50 0.81 -2.25
C MET A 304 4.98 0.92 -2.34
N TYR A 305 4.27 0.92 -1.21
CA TYR A 305 2.82 1.15 -1.17
C TYR A 305 2.46 2.49 -1.85
N GLU A 306 3.13 3.55 -1.43
CA GLU A 306 2.98 4.91 -1.94
C GLU A 306 3.29 5.01 -3.43
N THR A 307 4.33 4.32 -3.90
CA THR A 307 4.67 4.25 -5.32
C THR A 307 3.59 3.53 -6.13
N VAL A 308 3.02 2.43 -5.65
CA VAL A 308 1.94 1.69 -6.35
C VAL A 308 0.69 2.56 -6.47
N VAL A 309 0.31 3.26 -5.41
CA VAL A 309 -0.79 4.22 -5.42
C VAL A 309 -0.52 5.32 -6.47
N TRP A 310 0.66 5.94 -6.46
CA TRP A 310 1.06 6.97 -7.43
C TRP A 310 1.04 6.48 -8.89
N VAL A 311 1.62 5.32 -9.16
CA VAL A 311 1.64 4.71 -10.51
C VAL A 311 0.21 4.46 -11.00
N SER A 312 -0.67 4.00 -10.12
CA SER A 312 -2.06 3.74 -10.46
C SER A 312 -2.84 5.03 -10.76
N LEU A 313 -2.58 6.11 -10.01
CA LEU A 313 -3.12 7.45 -10.29
C LEU A 313 -2.67 7.94 -11.66
N GLY A 314 -1.36 7.91 -11.93
CA GLY A 314 -0.79 8.32 -13.22
C GLY A 314 -1.36 7.52 -14.39
N THR A 315 -1.58 6.22 -14.20
CA THR A 315 -2.08 5.33 -15.26
C THR A 315 -3.50 5.71 -15.66
N VAL A 316 -4.38 5.95 -14.68
CA VAL A 316 -5.75 6.39 -14.91
C VAL A 316 -5.77 7.76 -15.59
N VAL A 317 -4.94 8.71 -15.13
CA VAL A 317 -4.83 10.05 -15.74
C VAL A 317 -4.38 9.96 -17.20
N PHE A 318 -3.31 9.22 -17.49
CA PHE A 318 -2.86 9.03 -18.87
C PHE A 318 -3.92 8.35 -19.73
N ALA A 319 -4.60 7.32 -19.21
CA ALA A 319 -5.66 6.65 -19.94
C ALA A 319 -6.81 7.61 -20.30
N MET A 320 -7.22 8.47 -19.36
CA MET A 320 -8.26 9.46 -19.58
C MET A 320 -7.83 10.54 -20.58
N ILE A 321 -6.60 11.06 -20.49
CA ILE A 321 -6.09 12.06 -21.44
C ILE A 321 -6.03 11.47 -22.85
N ILE A 322 -5.44 10.28 -23.01
CA ILE A 322 -5.31 9.63 -24.32
C ILE A 322 -6.70 9.30 -24.88
N GLU A 323 -7.63 8.78 -24.07
CA GLU A 323 -8.99 8.53 -24.55
C GLU A 323 -9.73 9.83 -24.90
N TRP A 324 -9.53 10.92 -24.16
CA TRP A 324 -10.14 12.21 -24.46
C TRP A 324 -9.71 12.76 -25.83
N ILE A 325 -8.43 12.57 -26.19
CA ILE A 325 -7.85 12.97 -27.47
C ILE A 325 -8.31 12.05 -28.61
N TYR A 326 -8.13 10.73 -28.47
CA TYR A 326 -8.34 9.77 -29.57
C TYR A 326 -9.74 9.17 -29.62
N ARG A 327 -10.55 9.34 -28.57
CA ARG A 327 -11.92 8.82 -28.41
C ARG A 327 -12.05 7.30 -28.53
N TRP A 328 -10.97 6.56 -28.26
CA TRP A 328 -10.96 5.10 -28.28
C TRP A 328 -11.35 4.52 -26.93
N ARG A 329 -12.60 4.06 -26.84
CA ARG A 329 -13.29 3.62 -25.61
C ARG A 329 -12.63 2.49 -24.79
N PHE A 330 -11.57 1.86 -25.30
CA PHE A 330 -10.87 0.78 -24.60
C PHE A 330 -9.74 1.28 -23.68
N ILE A 331 -9.31 2.54 -23.82
CA ILE A 331 -8.15 3.06 -23.10
C ILE A 331 -8.48 3.33 -21.64
N ILE A 332 -9.59 4.01 -21.35
CA ILE A 332 -10.08 4.24 -19.99
C ILE A 332 -10.40 2.92 -19.29
N THR A 333 -10.78 1.89 -20.04
CA THR A 333 -11.01 0.54 -19.50
C THR A 333 -9.70 -0.07 -19.03
N ALA A 334 -8.62 0.04 -19.83
CA ALA A 334 -7.29 -0.40 -19.43
C ALA A 334 -6.79 0.40 -18.22
N GLY A 335 -6.97 1.72 -18.22
CA GLY A 335 -6.63 2.60 -17.09
C GLY A 335 -7.37 2.23 -15.80
N ALA A 336 -8.70 2.05 -15.87
CA ALA A 336 -9.51 1.63 -14.73
C ALA A 336 -9.15 0.23 -14.24
N ALA A 337 -8.80 -0.70 -15.15
CA ALA A 337 -8.36 -2.05 -14.78
C ALA A 337 -7.05 -2.02 -14.00
N VAL A 338 -6.05 -1.28 -14.49
CA VAL A 338 -4.78 -1.11 -13.77
C VAL A 338 -4.99 -0.35 -12.47
N GLY A 339 -5.79 0.73 -12.48
CA GLY A 339 -6.15 1.50 -11.29
C GLY A 339 -6.78 0.64 -10.20
N ALA A 340 -7.77 -0.17 -10.56
CA ALA A 340 -8.40 -1.12 -9.64
C ALA A 340 -7.41 -2.17 -9.15
N PHE A 341 -6.66 -2.79 -10.05
CA PHE A 341 -5.68 -3.83 -9.71
C PHE A 341 -4.64 -3.34 -8.69
N CYS A 342 -4.00 -2.19 -8.94
CA CYS A 342 -2.99 -1.63 -8.07
C CYS A 342 -3.53 -1.27 -6.68
N LEU A 343 -4.70 -0.64 -6.62
CA LEU A 343 -5.30 -0.23 -5.35
C LEU A 343 -5.84 -1.42 -4.55
N ILE A 344 -6.37 -2.46 -5.21
CA ILE A 344 -6.72 -3.72 -4.55
C ILE A 344 -5.47 -4.41 -4.02
N LEU A 345 -4.39 -4.45 -4.80
CA LEU A 345 -3.11 -5.01 -4.35
C LEU A 345 -2.58 -4.26 -3.12
N ALA A 346 -2.65 -2.93 -3.13
CA ALA A 346 -2.24 -2.08 -2.01
C ALA A 346 -3.08 -2.31 -0.74
N ASP A 347 -4.37 -2.62 -0.87
CA ASP A 347 -5.28 -2.87 0.25
C ASP A 347 -5.19 -4.32 0.78
N MET A 348 -5.01 -5.30 -0.11
CA MET A 348 -5.09 -6.74 0.21
C MET A 348 -3.75 -7.40 0.49
N ALA A 349 -2.61 -6.75 0.21
CA ALA A 349 -1.28 -7.29 0.45
C ALA A 349 -0.44 -6.46 1.45
N PRO A 350 -0.94 -6.17 2.67
CA PRO A 350 -0.24 -5.31 3.64
C PRO A 350 1.11 -5.88 4.11
N ALA A 351 1.32 -7.20 3.98
CA ALA A 351 2.61 -7.83 4.29
C ALA A 351 3.71 -7.49 3.27
N VAL A 352 3.33 -7.14 2.03
CA VAL A 352 4.25 -6.80 0.93
C VAL A 352 4.27 -5.29 0.69
N LEU A 353 3.12 -4.62 0.84
CA LEU A 353 2.93 -3.19 0.65
C LEU A 353 2.46 -2.58 1.96
N ASP A 354 3.40 -2.16 2.80
CA ASP A 354 3.07 -1.54 4.09
C ASP A 354 2.46 -0.14 3.88
N ALA A 355 1.18 -0.01 4.25
CA ALA A 355 0.43 1.23 4.17
C ALA A 355 0.72 2.19 5.33
N SER A 356 1.47 1.77 6.34
CA SER A 356 1.85 2.58 7.50
C SER A 356 2.60 3.84 7.07
N ILE A 357 2.44 4.91 7.85
CA ILE A 357 3.14 6.18 7.60
C ILE A 357 4.35 6.21 8.54
N GLN A 358 5.50 5.79 8.02
CA GLN A 358 6.74 5.74 8.79
C GLN A 358 7.53 7.06 8.70
N PRO A 359 8.37 7.37 9.70
CA PRO A 359 9.40 8.39 9.59
C PRO A 359 10.34 8.11 8.40
N LEU A 360 10.89 9.17 7.81
CA LEU A 360 11.87 9.00 6.73
C LEU A 360 13.22 8.55 7.28
N GLU A 361 13.82 7.58 6.59
CA GLU A 361 15.24 7.28 6.71
C GLU A 361 16.07 8.56 6.54
N PRO A 362 17.16 8.75 7.30
CA PRO A 362 17.95 9.98 7.27
C PRO A 362 18.39 10.40 5.87
N VAL A 363 18.76 9.44 5.01
CA VAL A 363 19.18 9.68 3.62
C VAL A 363 18.05 10.19 2.72
N LEU A 364 16.79 9.89 3.07
CA LEU A 364 15.61 10.32 2.31
C LEU A 364 15.11 11.71 2.73
N ARG A 365 15.76 12.36 3.70
CA ARG A 365 15.38 13.71 4.17
C ARG A 365 15.80 14.83 3.20
N SER A 366 16.75 14.58 2.29
CA SER A 366 17.14 15.51 1.21
C SER A 366 16.08 15.54 0.09
N ASN A 367 14.97 16.22 0.39
CA ASN A 367 13.69 16.00 -0.26
C ASN A 367 13.63 16.44 -1.74
N PHE A 368 14.29 17.53 -2.13
CA PHE A 368 14.07 18.10 -3.47
C PHE A 368 14.50 17.18 -4.62
N TRP A 369 15.76 16.76 -4.63
CA TRP A 369 16.30 15.91 -5.70
C TRP A 369 15.68 14.53 -5.70
N LEU A 370 15.53 13.92 -4.51
CA LEU A 370 14.92 12.61 -4.37
C LEU A 370 13.47 12.61 -4.87
N THR A 371 12.65 13.53 -4.39
CA THR A 371 11.22 13.57 -4.75
C THR A 371 11.04 13.87 -6.23
N THR A 372 11.82 14.80 -6.78
CA THR A 372 11.77 15.09 -8.22
C THR A 372 12.17 13.87 -9.05
N HIS A 373 13.25 13.18 -8.67
CA HIS A 373 13.68 11.94 -9.30
C HIS A 373 12.59 10.85 -9.24
N VAL A 374 12.11 10.54 -8.04
CA VAL A 374 11.18 9.42 -7.81
C VAL A 374 9.84 9.69 -8.49
N LEU A 375 9.28 10.90 -8.40
CA LEU A 375 8.03 11.23 -9.10
C LEU A 375 8.20 11.12 -10.63
N THR A 376 9.33 11.60 -11.16
CA THR A 376 9.63 11.56 -12.60
C THR A 376 9.83 10.12 -13.09
N ILE A 377 10.53 9.28 -12.34
CA ILE A 377 10.74 7.89 -12.78
C ILE A 377 9.45 7.07 -12.63
N THR A 378 8.70 7.25 -11.56
CA THR A 378 7.49 6.45 -11.31
C THR A 378 6.31 6.87 -12.19
N ILE A 379 6.23 8.15 -12.63
CA ILE A 379 5.26 8.53 -13.66
C ILE A 379 5.55 7.85 -15.01
N SER A 380 6.82 7.53 -15.31
CA SER A 380 7.13 6.69 -16.49
C SER A 380 6.52 5.29 -16.37
N TYR A 381 6.58 4.70 -15.17
CA TYR A 381 6.02 3.37 -14.91
C TYR A 381 4.51 3.34 -15.11
N ALA A 382 3.81 4.43 -14.79
CA ALA A 382 2.39 4.57 -15.08
C ALA A 382 2.07 4.49 -16.58
N ALA A 383 2.86 5.18 -17.42
CA ALA A 383 2.69 5.12 -18.86
C ALA A 383 3.02 3.72 -19.42
N PHE A 384 4.07 3.07 -18.90
CA PHE A 384 4.43 1.71 -19.28
C PHE A 384 3.39 0.67 -18.83
N PHE A 385 2.78 0.84 -17.65
CA PHE A 385 1.74 -0.08 -17.18
C PHE A 385 0.45 0.08 -18.00
N LEU A 386 0.13 1.29 -18.45
CA LEU A 386 -0.93 1.49 -19.44
C LEU A 386 -0.62 0.78 -20.76
N ALA A 387 0.62 0.88 -21.25
CA ALA A 387 1.05 0.18 -22.47
C ALA A 387 0.97 -1.35 -22.32
N PHE A 388 1.35 -1.88 -21.16
CA PHE A 388 1.20 -3.29 -20.80
C PHE A 388 -0.26 -3.73 -20.87
N ALA A 389 -1.17 -3.03 -20.20
CA ALA A 389 -2.59 -3.41 -20.17
C ALA A 389 -3.26 -3.32 -21.56
N LEU A 390 -2.85 -2.34 -22.37
CA LEU A 390 -3.26 -2.24 -23.76
C LEU A 390 -2.68 -3.39 -24.60
N GLY A 391 -1.43 -3.80 -24.36
CA GLY A 391 -0.79 -4.95 -24.98
C GLY A 391 -1.53 -6.25 -24.69
N ASP A 392 -1.91 -6.49 -23.43
CA ASP A 392 -2.71 -7.65 -23.01
C ASP A 392 -4.06 -7.70 -23.74
N TYR A 393 -4.75 -6.56 -23.78
CA TYR A 393 -6.01 -6.45 -24.51
C TYR A 393 -5.82 -6.68 -26.02
N GLY A 394 -4.72 -6.17 -26.58
CA GLY A 394 -4.34 -6.41 -27.98
C GLY A 394 -4.14 -7.89 -28.29
N LEU A 395 -3.35 -8.60 -27.48
CA LEU A 395 -3.13 -10.06 -27.62
C LEU A 395 -4.42 -10.86 -27.49
N TYR A 396 -5.32 -10.45 -26.60
CA TYR A 396 -6.62 -11.08 -26.47
C TYR A 396 -7.44 -10.97 -27.77
N LEU A 397 -7.38 -9.84 -28.47
CA LEU A 397 -8.08 -9.67 -29.75
C LEU A 397 -7.47 -10.52 -30.87
N PHE A 398 -6.14 -10.75 -30.84
CA PHE A 398 -5.48 -11.69 -31.75
C PHE A 398 -5.98 -13.13 -31.55
N LEU A 399 -6.24 -13.57 -30.31
CA LEU A 399 -6.82 -14.89 -30.02
C LEU A 399 -8.28 -15.02 -30.46
N ARG A 400 -9.02 -13.91 -30.54
CA ARG A 400 -10.44 -13.94 -30.89
C ARG A 400 -10.67 -14.02 -32.38
N ASP A 401 -10.34 -12.96 -33.09
CA ASP A 401 -10.56 -12.82 -34.54
C ASP A 401 -9.74 -11.64 -35.06
N GLU A 402 -8.49 -11.91 -35.45
CA GLU A 402 -7.54 -10.90 -35.93
C GLU A 402 -8.10 -10.06 -37.08
N LYS A 403 -8.85 -10.70 -38.01
CA LYS A 403 -9.41 -10.02 -39.19
C LYS A 403 -10.53 -9.07 -38.77
N ARG A 404 -11.47 -9.55 -37.95
CA ARG A 404 -12.60 -8.74 -37.47
C ARG A 404 -12.17 -7.57 -36.60
N PHE A 405 -11.10 -7.71 -35.83
CA PHE A 405 -10.64 -6.69 -34.89
C PHE A 405 -9.44 -5.87 -35.39
N GLN A 406 -9.09 -5.96 -36.67
CA GLN A 406 -7.88 -5.34 -37.22
C GLN A 406 -7.77 -3.84 -36.92
N ASP A 407 -8.82 -3.06 -37.10
CA ASP A 407 -8.79 -1.61 -36.84
C ASP A 407 -8.66 -1.28 -35.35
N ARG A 408 -9.27 -2.10 -34.49
CA ARG A 408 -9.11 -1.97 -33.04
C ARG A 408 -7.68 -2.30 -32.61
N ILE A 409 -7.10 -3.36 -33.17
CA ILE A 409 -5.70 -3.74 -32.92
C ILE A 409 -4.75 -2.62 -33.37
N ARG A 410 -5.00 -1.98 -34.52
CA ARG A 410 -4.23 -0.82 -34.99
C ARG A 410 -4.33 0.35 -34.00
N GLY A 411 -5.55 0.68 -33.54
CA GLY A 411 -5.76 1.71 -32.51
C GLY A 411 -5.04 1.41 -31.20
N ILE A 412 -5.14 0.17 -30.70
CA ILE A 412 -4.41 -0.29 -29.50
C ILE A 412 -2.90 -0.15 -29.71
N THR A 413 -2.40 -0.59 -30.86
CA THR A 413 -0.97 -0.50 -31.20
C THR A 413 -0.49 0.95 -31.25
N LEU A 414 -1.31 1.87 -31.74
CA LEU A 414 -0.96 3.29 -31.73
C LEU A 414 -1.00 3.87 -30.31
N ALA A 415 -2.02 3.55 -29.51
CA ALA A 415 -2.12 4.00 -28.13
C ALA A 415 -0.95 3.49 -27.27
N LEU A 416 -0.60 2.21 -27.38
CA LEU A 416 0.54 1.64 -26.64
C LEU A 416 1.86 2.24 -27.09
N TYR A 417 2.05 2.52 -28.39
CA TYR A 417 3.23 3.20 -28.90
C TYR A 417 3.36 4.62 -28.32
N ARG A 418 2.26 5.37 -28.25
CA ARG A 418 2.23 6.69 -27.60
C ARG A 418 2.53 6.61 -26.10
N ALA A 419 1.96 5.63 -25.41
CA ALA A 419 2.22 5.42 -23.98
C ALA A 419 3.70 5.08 -23.72
N ILE A 420 4.33 4.25 -24.55
CA ILE A 420 5.78 3.98 -24.45
C ILE A 420 6.61 5.24 -24.71
N GLN A 421 6.24 6.08 -25.68
CA GLN A 421 6.93 7.35 -25.92
C GLN A 421 6.87 8.28 -24.71
N ILE A 422 5.68 8.41 -24.11
CA ILE A 422 5.49 9.19 -22.87
C ILE A 422 6.35 8.60 -21.75
N GLY A 423 6.32 7.27 -21.57
CA GLY A 423 7.13 6.60 -20.57
C GLY A 423 8.62 6.88 -20.72
N ILE A 424 9.19 6.75 -21.92
CA ILE A 424 10.61 7.05 -22.15
C ILE A 424 10.93 8.53 -21.90
N ALA A 425 10.04 9.44 -22.29
CA ALA A 425 10.22 10.88 -22.07
C ALA A 425 10.33 11.25 -20.58
N PHE A 426 9.78 10.42 -19.68
CA PHE A 426 9.95 10.56 -18.23
C PHE A 426 11.06 9.67 -17.66
N LEU A 427 11.23 8.45 -18.17
CA LEU A 427 12.22 7.50 -17.67
C LEU A 427 13.66 8.02 -17.85
N ALA A 428 13.99 8.55 -19.04
CA ALA A 428 15.34 9.02 -19.32
C ALA A 428 15.76 10.22 -18.44
N PRO A 429 14.98 11.32 -18.35
CA PRO A 429 15.25 12.38 -17.39
C PRO A 429 15.21 11.89 -15.94
N GLY A 430 14.29 10.96 -15.61
CA GLY A 430 14.22 10.34 -14.30
C GLY A 430 15.55 9.68 -13.91
N ILE A 431 16.16 8.88 -14.79
CA ILE A 431 17.46 8.24 -14.54
C ILE A 431 18.56 9.29 -14.31
N ILE A 432 18.59 10.37 -15.11
CA ILE A 432 19.57 11.45 -14.94
C ILE A 432 19.38 12.16 -13.59
N LEU A 433 18.13 12.50 -13.23
CA LEU A 433 17.80 13.10 -11.93
C LEU A 433 18.20 12.19 -10.76
N GLY A 434 18.13 10.87 -10.97
CA GLY A 434 18.60 9.88 -9.99
C GLY A 434 20.10 9.96 -9.77
N GLY A 435 20.88 10.09 -10.85
CA GLY A 435 22.32 10.30 -10.76
C GLY A 435 22.68 11.62 -10.07
N ILE A 436 21.94 12.70 -10.33
CA ILE A 436 22.13 13.98 -9.61
C ILE A 436 21.87 13.82 -8.11
N TRP A 437 20.80 13.12 -7.74
CA TRP A 437 20.49 12.84 -6.34
C TRP A 437 21.56 11.94 -5.68
N ALA A 438 22.07 10.94 -6.40
CA ALA A 438 23.14 10.06 -5.92
C ALA A 438 24.44 10.82 -5.69
N ASP A 439 24.79 11.76 -6.58
CA ASP A 439 25.96 12.63 -6.42
C ASP A 439 25.83 13.51 -5.17
N TYR A 440 24.66 14.13 -5.00
CA TYR A 440 24.37 14.95 -3.83
C TYR A 440 24.41 14.17 -2.51
N SER A 441 23.97 12.91 -2.53
CA SER A 441 23.79 12.10 -1.31
C SER A 441 25.04 11.31 -0.93
N TRP A 442 25.79 10.81 -1.92
CA TRP A 442 26.90 9.88 -1.72
C TRP A 442 28.19 10.29 -2.44
N GLY A 443 28.24 11.46 -3.07
CA GLY A 443 29.42 11.98 -3.76
C GLY A 443 29.77 11.28 -5.06
N ARG A 444 28.83 10.54 -5.67
CA ARG A 444 28.99 9.93 -7.00
C ARG A 444 27.72 9.96 -7.84
N PHE A 445 27.84 10.38 -9.10
CA PHE A 445 26.72 10.40 -10.05
C PHE A 445 26.22 9.01 -10.49
N TRP A 446 27.11 8.03 -10.61
CA TRP A 446 26.80 6.66 -11.05
C TRP A 446 27.85 5.69 -10.52
N GLY A 447 27.46 4.45 -10.24
CA GLY A 447 28.31 3.43 -9.64
C GLY A 447 27.91 1.99 -9.97
N TRP A 448 27.06 1.79 -10.98
CA TRP A 448 26.67 0.47 -11.50
C TRP A 448 26.04 -0.45 -10.46
N ASP A 449 25.41 0.11 -9.42
CA ASP A 449 24.67 -0.73 -8.50
C ASP A 449 23.43 -1.34 -9.20
N PRO A 450 22.81 -2.38 -8.62
CA PRO A 450 21.72 -3.08 -9.28
C PRO A 450 20.56 -2.16 -9.69
N LYS A 451 20.23 -1.10 -8.95
CA LYS A 451 19.13 -0.20 -9.34
C LYS A 451 19.47 0.65 -10.54
N GLU A 452 20.65 1.27 -10.51
CA GLU A 452 21.20 2.06 -11.61
C GLU A 452 21.28 1.20 -12.90
N THR A 453 21.83 0.00 -12.80
CA THR A 453 22.00 -0.93 -13.93
C THR A 453 20.65 -1.36 -14.52
N TRP A 454 19.69 -1.78 -13.69
CA TRP A 454 18.38 -2.21 -14.18
C TRP A 454 17.54 -1.05 -14.72
N ALA A 455 17.70 0.16 -14.20
CA ALA A 455 17.06 1.35 -14.77
C ALA A 455 17.58 1.62 -16.20
N LEU A 456 18.89 1.49 -16.43
CA LEU A 456 19.48 1.60 -17.77
C LEU A 456 19.01 0.47 -18.70
N ILE A 457 18.97 -0.78 -18.24
CA ILE A 457 18.44 -1.92 -19.02
C ILE A 457 16.99 -1.68 -19.42
N ALA A 458 16.15 -1.19 -18.50
CA ALA A 458 14.76 -0.85 -18.80
C ALA A 458 14.67 0.24 -19.87
N LEU A 459 15.46 1.31 -19.76
CA LEU A 459 15.50 2.38 -20.76
C LEU A 459 15.90 1.85 -22.14
N LEU A 460 16.98 1.07 -22.22
CA LEU A 460 17.45 0.48 -23.48
C LEU A 460 16.43 -0.51 -24.08
N GLY A 461 15.76 -1.31 -23.24
CA GLY A 461 14.71 -2.23 -23.66
C GLY A 461 13.53 -1.50 -24.31
N TYR A 462 13.03 -0.43 -23.68
CA TYR A 462 11.96 0.38 -24.27
C TYR A 462 12.39 1.15 -25.52
N LEU A 463 13.63 1.66 -25.55
CA LEU A 463 14.19 2.28 -26.76
C LEU A 463 14.27 1.27 -27.91
N ALA A 464 14.69 0.03 -27.65
CA ALA A 464 14.72 -1.02 -28.66
C ALA A 464 13.33 -1.31 -29.25
N VAL A 465 12.27 -1.27 -28.43
CA VAL A 465 10.88 -1.41 -28.91
C VAL A 465 10.47 -0.24 -29.79
N LEU A 466 10.76 1.01 -29.41
CA LEU A 466 10.47 2.17 -30.26
C LEU A 466 11.21 2.09 -31.60
N HIS A 467 12.50 1.80 -31.58
CA HIS A 467 13.31 1.70 -32.80
C HIS A 467 12.87 0.51 -33.66
N GLY A 468 12.54 -0.62 -33.04
CA GLY A 468 11.99 -1.79 -33.74
C GLY A 468 10.68 -1.48 -34.44
N ARG A 469 9.82 -0.63 -33.86
CA ARG A 469 8.59 -0.15 -34.52
C ARG A 469 8.91 0.76 -35.70
N LEU A 470 9.80 1.73 -35.50
CA LEU A 470 10.20 2.70 -36.53
C LEU A 470 10.89 2.02 -37.72
N ALA A 471 11.73 1.02 -37.48
CA ALA A 471 12.42 0.22 -38.49
C ALA A 471 11.50 -0.81 -39.19
N GLY A 472 10.23 -0.91 -38.80
CA GLY A 472 9.27 -1.85 -39.38
C GLY A 472 9.45 -3.31 -38.93
N LEU A 473 10.34 -3.59 -37.97
CA LEU A 473 10.58 -4.93 -37.40
C LEU A 473 9.42 -5.38 -36.50
N LEU A 474 8.87 -4.46 -35.70
CA LEU A 474 7.74 -4.72 -34.81
C LEU A 474 6.41 -4.30 -35.43
N ARG A 475 5.70 -5.29 -35.99
CA ARG A 475 4.29 -5.15 -36.43
C ARG A 475 3.34 -5.16 -35.23
N ASN A 476 2.03 -5.05 -35.46
CA ASN A 476 1.04 -4.88 -34.39
C ASN A 476 1.09 -5.98 -33.30
N PHE A 477 1.23 -7.25 -33.69
CA PHE A 477 1.42 -8.34 -32.74
C PHE A 477 2.70 -8.16 -31.92
N GLY A 478 3.83 -7.92 -32.60
CA GLY A 478 5.13 -7.71 -31.95
C GLY A 478 5.11 -6.52 -30.98
N MET A 479 4.37 -5.46 -31.29
CA MET A 479 4.18 -4.32 -30.39
C MET A 479 3.40 -4.68 -29.13
N CYS A 480 2.32 -5.45 -29.25
CA CYS A 480 1.54 -5.90 -28.09
C CYS A 480 2.37 -6.84 -27.20
N ALA A 481 3.07 -7.80 -27.81
CA ALA A 481 3.98 -8.70 -27.10
C ALA A 481 5.13 -7.95 -26.43
N ALA A 482 5.77 -7.03 -27.16
CA ALA A 482 6.90 -6.27 -26.64
C ALA A 482 6.52 -5.44 -25.41
N ALA A 483 5.36 -4.77 -25.42
CA ALA A 483 4.90 -3.98 -24.27
C ALA A 483 4.76 -4.81 -22.99
N ILE A 484 4.30 -6.05 -23.11
CA ILE A 484 4.19 -7.00 -21.99
C ILE A 484 5.58 -7.39 -21.48
N LEU A 485 6.46 -7.80 -22.39
CA LEU A 485 7.80 -8.28 -22.05
C LEU A 485 8.69 -7.17 -21.46
N THR A 486 8.63 -5.96 -22.01
CA THR A 486 9.43 -4.82 -21.48
C THR A 486 8.92 -4.32 -20.14
N PHE A 487 7.64 -4.55 -19.80
CA PHE A 487 7.15 -4.22 -18.46
C PHE A 487 7.80 -5.09 -17.37
N SER A 488 8.22 -6.32 -17.70
CA SER A 488 9.01 -7.16 -16.78
C SER A 488 10.34 -6.51 -16.40
N LEU A 489 10.93 -5.66 -17.26
CA LEU A 489 12.14 -4.90 -16.93
C LEU A 489 11.86 -3.83 -15.86
N VAL A 490 10.68 -3.18 -15.91
CA VAL A 490 10.24 -2.22 -14.88
C VAL A 490 10.02 -2.94 -13.56
N ILE A 491 9.35 -4.10 -13.59
CA ILE A 491 9.14 -4.93 -12.39
C ILE A 491 10.50 -5.34 -11.80
N MET A 492 11.47 -5.71 -12.62
CA MET A 492 12.80 -6.06 -12.12
C MET A 492 13.51 -4.86 -11.50
N ALA A 493 13.49 -3.69 -12.15
CA ALA A 493 14.12 -2.48 -11.63
C ALA A 493 13.48 -1.98 -10.33
N TRP A 494 12.14 -2.04 -10.22
CA TRP A 494 11.39 -1.50 -9.08
C TRP A 494 11.21 -2.52 -7.94
N TYR A 495 10.73 -3.74 -8.22
CA TYR A 495 10.48 -4.78 -7.22
C TYR A 495 11.67 -5.73 -7.08
N GLY A 496 12.20 -6.20 -8.23
CA GLY A 496 13.24 -7.22 -8.27
C GLY A 496 14.52 -6.83 -7.55
N VAL A 497 15.01 -5.60 -7.74
CA VAL A 497 16.22 -5.14 -7.03
C VAL A 497 16.01 -5.08 -5.51
N ASN A 498 14.83 -4.65 -5.05
CA ASN A 498 14.53 -4.53 -3.62
C ASN A 498 14.43 -5.90 -2.93
N TYR A 499 13.73 -6.87 -3.53
CA TYR A 499 13.40 -8.12 -2.84
C TYR A 499 14.14 -9.36 -3.36
N VAL A 500 14.38 -9.45 -4.67
CA VAL A 500 15.09 -10.59 -5.27
C VAL A 500 16.59 -10.43 -5.05
N LEU A 501 17.16 -9.29 -5.45
CA LEU A 501 18.59 -9.03 -5.26
C LEU A 501 18.86 -8.57 -3.82
N GLY A 502 18.08 -7.62 -3.30
CA GLY A 502 18.22 -7.09 -1.94
C GLY A 502 19.61 -6.51 -1.66
N ALA A 503 20.25 -5.95 -2.69
CA ALA A 503 21.61 -5.44 -2.66
C ALA A 503 21.68 -4.03 -3.27
N GLY A 504 22.49 -3.17 -2.67
CA GLY A 504 22.74 -1.80 -3.13
C GLY A 504 22.23 -0.73 -2.16
N LEU A 505 22.87 0.44 -2.20
CA LEU A 505 22.58 1.60 -1.33
C LEU A 505 21.15 2.15 -1.48
N HIS A 506 20.48 1.77 -2.56
CA HIS A 506 19.13 2.23 -2.89
C HIS A 506 18.01 1.32 -2.36
N SER A 507 18.30 0.21 -1.67
CA SER A 507 17.26 -0.75 -1.27
C SER A 507 16.47 -0.25 -0.04
N TYR A 508 15.40 0.51 -0.30
CA TYR A 508 14.49 1.07 0.73
C TYR A 508 13.11 0.40 0.76
N GLY A 509 12.95 -0.74 0.08
CA GLY A 509 11.70 -1.50 0.11
C GLY A 509 11.51 -2.14 1.48
N PHE A 510 10.71 -1.51 2.33
CA PHE A 510 10.23 -2.11 3.58
C PHE A 510 9.08 -3.07 3.25
N GLY A 511 9.34 -4.37 3.41
CA GLY A 511 8.39 -5.45 3.16
C GLY A 511 9.11 -6.79 3.14
N ALA A 512 8.40 -7.87 3.45
CA ALA A 512 8.97 -9.22 3.39
C ALA A 512 8.06 -10.13 2.55
N GLY A 513 8.64 -10.78 1.55
CA GLY A 513 7.97 -11.79 0.73
C GLY A 513 7.18 -11.26 -0.47
N GLY A 514 6.42 -12.16 -1.08
CA GLY A 514 5.63 -11.89 -2.29
C GLY A 514 6.39 -12.09 -3.61
N VAL A 515 7.63 -12.55 -3.55
CA VAL A 515 8.47 -12.83 -4.72
C VAL A 515 7.82 -13.88 -5.59
N GLU A 516 7.17 -14.88 -5.00
CA GLU A 516 6.47 -15.95 -5.70
C GLU A 516 5.29 -15.38 -6.52
N TYR A 517 4.53 -14.43 -5.96
CA TYR A 517 3.41 -13.81 -6.66
C TYR A 517 3.88 -12.94 -7.83
N VAL A 518 4.93 -12.14 -7.64
CA VAL A 518 5.49 -11.29 -8.69
C VAL A 518 6.15 -12.13 -9.78
N ALA A 519 6.92 -13.16 -9.41
CA ALA A 519 7.52 -14.09 -10.36
C ALA A 519 6.45 -14.87 -11.14
N GLY A 520 5.40 -15.35 -10.45
CA GLY A 520 4.25 -16.00 -11.05
C GLY A 520 3.52 -15.08 -12.04
N PHE A 521 3.31 -13.81 -11.68
CA PHE A 521 2.74 -12.81 -12.57
C PHE A 521 3.58 -12.62 -13.84
N VAL A 522 4.90 -12.43 -13.72
CA VAL A 522 5.80 -12.27 -14.87
C VAL A 522 5.82 -13.53 -15.74
N ALA A 523 5.96 -14.71 -15.13
CA ALA A 523 5.99 -15.98 -15.84
C ALA A 523 4.67 -16.24 -16.60
N LEU A 524 3.52 -15.99 -15.97
CA LEU A 524 2.21 -16.15 -16.60
C LEU A 524 2.06 -15.26 -17.84
N HIS A 525 2.51 -14.01 -17.79
CA HIS A 525 2.42 -13.11 -18.93
C HIS A 525 3.39 -13.47 -20.06
N ILE A 526 4.60 -13.96 -19.73
CA ILE A 526 5.52 -14.50 -20.75
C ILE A 526 4.89 -15.73 -21.42
N LEU A 527 4.32 -16.66 -20.65
CA LEU A 527 3.62 -17.83 -21.17
C LEU A 527 2.41 -17.43 -22.02
N TYR A 528 1.66 -16.41 -21.61
CA TYR A 528 0.54 -15.88 -22.39
C TYR A 528 0.99 -15.34 -23.75
N VAL A 529 2.06 -14.55 -23.81
CA VAL A 529 2.65 -14.05 -25.06
C VAL A 529 3.05 -15.21 -25.98
N VAL A 530 3.74 -16.22 -25.44
CA VAL A 530 4.16 -17.41 -26.20
C VAL A 530 2.96 -18.18 -26.71
N PHE A 531 1.96 -18.43 -25.86
CA PHE A 531 0.74 -19.13 -26.20
C PHE A 531 -0.01 -18.44 -27.35
N VAL A 532 -0.22 -17.11 -27.27
CA VAL A 532 -0.89 -16.36 -28.35
C VAL A 532 -0.06 -16.42 -29.64
N GLY A 533 1.27 -16.34 -29.52
CA GLY A 533 2.16 -16.46 -30.68
C GLY A 533 2.04 -17.80 -31.40
N VAL A 534 1.97 -18.90 -30.66
CA VAL A 534 1.80 -20.26 -31.21
C VAL A 534 0.44 -20.40 -31.88
N VAL A 535 -0.66 -20.09 -31.17
CA VAL A 535 -2.03 -20.20 -31.69
C VAL A 535 -2.22 -19.36 -32.95
N ARG A 536 -1.70 -18.13 -32.96
CA ARG A 536 -1.77 -17.25 -34.13
C ARG A 536 -0.98 -17.80 -35.31
N ARG A 537 0.20 -18.39 -35.09
CA ARG A 537 1.03 -18.98 -36.15
C ARG A 537 0.29 -20.15 -36.81
N ASP A 538 -0.37 -20.98 -36.02
CA ASP A 538 -1.10 -22.14 -36.53
C ASP A 538 -2.34 -21.72 -37.32
N SER A 539 -3.08 -20.70 -36.83
CA SER A 539 -4.23 -20.14 -37.55
C SER A 539 -3.89 -19.45 -38.88
N ILE A 540 -2.65 -18.98 -39.08
CA ILE A 540 -2.20 -18.40 -40.35
C ILE A 540 -1.78 -19.49 -41.35
N ARG A 541 -1.42 -20.69 -40.85
CA ARG A 541 -0.97 -21.83 -41.66
C ARG A 541 -2.11 -22.70 -42.17
N SER A 542 -3.21 -22.78 -41.41
CA SER A 542 -4.50 -23.34 -41.84
C SER A 542 -5.25 -22.38 -42.75
#